data_AF-A0A947W347-F1
#
_entry.id   AF-A0A947W347-F1
#
_cell.length_a   1.000
_cell.length_b   1.000
_cell.length_c   1.000
_cell.angle_alpha   90.00
_cell.angle_beta   90.00
_cell.angle_gamma   90.00
#
_symmetry.space_group_name_H-M   'P 1'
#
loop_
_entity.id
_entity.type
_entity.pdbx_description
1 polymer ?
#
loop_
_entity_poly.entity_id
_entity_poly.type
_entity_poly.pdbx_seq_one_letter_code
_entity_poly.pdbx_strand_id
1 'polypeptide(L)' 'MNCKTENRCMSCKKLLFKGTPGHIEIKCPRCGSINIYSEPPEGQININNKMEAKHG' A
#
# COMPACT_ATOMS: atom_id res chain seq x y z
N MET A 1 -17.97 -0.99 4.91
CA MET A 1 -16.88 -0.45 4.08
C MET A 1 -15.56 -1.07 4.54
N ASN A 2 -15.12 -2.17 3.91
CA ASN A 2 -13.87 -2.87 4.28
C ASN A 2 -12.70 -2.34 3.43
N CYS A 3 -12.29 -1.10 3.66
CA CYS A 3 -11.14 -0.49 2.97
C CYS A 3 -9.83 -0.95 3.63
N LYS A 4 -9.42 -2.20 3.40
CA LYS A 4 -8.24 -2.84 4.01
C LYS A 4 -6.95 -2.58 3.22
N THR A 5 -6.66 -1.34 2.83
CA THR A 5 -5.35 -1.01 2.24
C THR A 5 -4.34 -0.83 3.36
N GLU A 6 -3.47 -1.82 3.56
CA GLU A 6 -2.38 -1.73 4.53
C GLU A 6 -1.14 -1.10 3.89
N ASN A 7 -0.71 0.05 4.41
CA ASN A 7 0.51 0.71 3.97
C ASN A 7 1.64 0.33 4.93
N ARG A 8 2.63 -0.35 4.38
CA ARG A 8 3.77 -0.90 5.12
C ARG A 8 5.04 -0.19 4.69
N CYS A 9 5.96 -0.03 5.63
CA CYS A 9 7.27 0.54 5.36
C CYS A 9 7.95 -0.22 4.20
N MET A 10 8.43 0.51 3.20
CA MET A 10 9.07 -0.07 2.03
C MET A 10 10.36 -0.83 2.38
N SER A 11 11.05 -0.39 3.44
CA SER A 11 12.29 -1.00 3.94
C SER A 11 12.01 -2.22 4.83
N CYS A 12 11.40 -2.05 6.01
CA CYS A 12 11.27 -3.13 6.99
C CYS A 12 9.94 -3.92 6.95
N LYS A 13 9.04 -3.58 6.02
CA LYS A 13 7.72 -4.19 5.81
C LYS A 13 6.75 -4.15 7.01
N LYS A 14 7.09 -3.41 8.07
CA LYS A 14 6.21 -3.18 9.21
C LYS A 14 5.08 -2.25 8.84
N LEU A 15 3.91 -2.53 9.40
CA LEU A 15 2.72 -1.72 9.21
C LEU A 15 2.96 -0.31 9.73
N LEU A 16 2.65 0.68 8.91
CA LEU A 16 2.67 2.09 9.31
C LEU A 16 1.24 2.58 9.57
N PHE A 17 0.32 2.33 8.63
CA PHE A 17 -1.09 2.70 8.77
C PHE A 17 -1.99 1.86 7.85
N LYS A 18 -3.30 1.99 8.05
CA LYS A 18 -4.35 1.42 7.18
C LYS A 18 -5.19 2.54 6.59
N GLY A 19 -5.55 2.45 5.32
CA GLY A 19 -6.34 3.44 4.60
C GLY A 19 -5.73 3.78 3.24
N THR A 20 -6.45 4.56 2.43
CA THR A 20 -5.91 5.10 1.18
C THR A 20 -5.07 6.33 1.51
N PRO A 21 -3.78 6.34 1.19
CA PRO A 21 -2.97 7.53 1.40
C PRO A 21 -3.33 8.61 0.37
N GLY A 22 -3.48 9.84 0.87
CA GLY A 22 -3.28 11.06 0.08
C GLY A 22 -1.80 11.25 -0.26
N HIS A 23 -1.30 12.49 -0.18
CA HIS A 23 0.14 12.75 -0.13
C HIS A 23 0.64 12.72 1.33
N ILE A 24 1.37 11.67 1.71
CA ILE A 24 1.86 11.44 3.08
C ILE A 24 3.35 11.13 3.06
N GLU A 25 4.13 11.89 3.82
CA GLU A 25 5.51 11.55 4.15
C GLU A 25 5.58 11.08 5.61
N ILE A 26 6.14 9.89 5.84
CA ILE A 26 6.22 9.28 7.17
C ILE A 26 7.57 8.62 7.41
N LYS A 27 8.19 8.98 8.53
CA LYS A 27 9.36 8.29 9.06
C LYS A 27 8.93 7.00 9.75
N CYS A 28 9.51 5.87 9.36
CA CYS A 28 9.26 4.61 10.03
C CYS A 28 9.88 4.63 11.44
N PRO A 29 9.09 4.47 12.52
CA PRO A 29 9.62 4.50 13.89
C PRO A 29 10.49 3.28 14.22
N ARG A 30 10.47 2.24 13.38
CA ARG A 30 11.19 0.97 13.58
C ARG A 30 12.59 0.98 12.98
N CYS A 31 12.73 1.47 11.74
CA CYS A 31 14.00 1.43 11.00
C CYS A 31 14.53 2.81 10.60
N GLY A 32 13.78 3.89 10.85
CA GLY A 32 14.19 5.25 10.55
C GLY A 32 14.03 5.69 9.10
N SER A 33 13.68 4.81 8.16
CA SER A 33 13.48 5.16 6.75
C SER A 33 12.31 6.11 6.54
N ILE A 34 12.47 7.09 5.67
CA ILE A 34 11.38 7.97 5.20
C ILE A 34 10.62 7.26 4.08
N ASN A 35 9.29 7.22 4.16
CA ASN A 35 8.40 6.62 3.17
C ASN A 35 7.45 7.69 2.67
N ILE A 36 7.30 7.78 1.35
CA ILE A 36 6.39 8.71 0.69
C ILE A 36 5.30 7.87 0.04
N TYR A 37 4.04 8.20 0.37
CA TYR A 37 2.85 7.60 -0.22
C TYR A 37 2.07 8.72 -0.92
N SER A 38 1.56 8.43 -2.11
CA SER A 38 0.75 9.33 -2.91
C SER A 38 -0.49 8.57 -3.36
N GLU A 39 -1.60 9.28 -3.64
CA GLU A 39 -2.68 8.67 -4.41
C GLU A 39 -2.11 8.19 -5.75
N PRO A 40 -2.50 6.99 -6.21
CA PRO A 40 -2.22 6.64 -7.60
C PRO A 40 -2.88 7.72 -8.48
N PRO A 41 -2.22 8.17 -9.55
CA PRO A 41 -2.85 9.10 -10.48
C PRO A 41 -4.19 8.52 -10.92
N GLU A 42 -5.26 9.32 -10.80
CA GLU A 42 -6.61 8.92 -11.23
C GLU A 42 -6.51 8.33 -12.65
N GLY A 43 -6.76 7.02 -12.78
CA GLY A 43 -6.72 6.32 -14.07
C GLY A 43 -5.76 5.13 -14.20
N GLN A 44 -4.94 4.76 -13.19
CA GLN A 44 -4.18 3.51 -13.25
C GLN A 44 -4.94 2.35 -12.60
N ILE A 45 -5.85 1.76 -13.38
CA ILE A 45 -6.45 0.45 -13.10
C ILE A 45 -5.32 -0.58 -13.08
N ASN A 46 -5.00 -1.14 -11.91
CA ASN A 46 -4.07 -2.26 -11.81
C ASN A 46 -4.76 -3.52 -12.34
N ILE A 47 -4.66 -3.78 -13.65
CA ILE A 47 -5.05 -5.02 -14.33
C ILE A 47 -4.15 -6.20 -13.94
N ASN A 48 -3.90 -6.40 -12.66
CA ASN A 48 -3.35 -7.64 -12.14
C ASN A 48 -4.43 -8.35 -11.33
N ASN A 49 -5.57 -8.60 -11.99
CA ASN A 49 -6.44 -9.70 -11.60
C ASN A 49 -5.62 -10.98 -11.76
N LYS A 50 -5.10 -11.45 -10.64
CA LYS A 50 -4.60 -12.80 -10.41
C LYS A 50 -5.61 -13.80 -10.99
N MET A 51 -5.34 -14.31 -12.19
CA MET A 51 -5.96 -15.54 -12.68
C MET A 51 -5.34 -16.71 -11.90
N GLU A 52 -5.84 -16.95 -10.69
CA GLU A 52 -5.63 -18.20 -9.97
C GLU A 52 -7.00 -18.70 -9.51
N ALA A 53 -7.76 -19.27 -10.44
CA ALA A 53 -8.85 -20.19 -10.14
C ALA A 53 -8.51 -21.53 -10.81
N LYS A 54 -7.84 -22.42 -10.06
CA LYS A 54 -7.82 -23.86 -10.36
C LYS A 54 -9.13 -24.48 -9.87
N HIS A 55 -9.96 -25.00 -10.77
CA HIS A 55 -10.80 -26.18 -10.52
C HIS A 55 -11.48 -26.65 -11.81
N GLY A 56 -11.38 -27.95 -12.09
CA GLY A 56 -12.01 -28.67 -13.21
C GLY A 56 -11.16 -29.83 -13.65
#